data_AF-A0A8J3QHE2-F1
#
_entry.id   AF-A0A8J3QHE2-F1
#
_cell.length_a   1.000
_cell.length_b   1.000
_cell.length_c   1.000
_cell.angle_alpha   90.00
_cell.angle_beta   90.00
_cell.angle_gamma   90.00
#
_symmetry.space_group_name_H-M   'P 1'
#
loop_
_entity.id
_entity.type
_entity.pdbx_description
1 polymer ?
#
loop_
_entity_poly.entity_id
_entity_poly.type
_entity_poly.pdbx_seq_one_letter_code
_entity_poly.pdbx_strand_id
1 'polypeptide(L)'
;MRRLSILAACLVALGLLPSVAQAAPTRYEAENATCDGTIDSNHAGFSGTGFCNATNAVGGFAQWTVTAASAGTATIGIRYANGSTANRPADISVNGAVVQAASAFNPTGAWTTWVTKTLTAPVNAGSNTIRVAGTTANGPANLDFVDFEVGAPPATNEYQAENCVITSGVVESNHAGFTGTGFVNYDNAVGSAVACAVTQTGSVTLTLRYANGTTTNRPLSVNGVTVNFPGTGAWTTWAEVNVSVTLSAGATVRASATTAAGGPNLDRIRVSTGGQPPGTTPVAINGQLHVCGTKLCNRFNQPIQLRGMSTHGLQWYYQCLNAASLDALANDWNADIIRISMYIQEDGYETDPRLFTDRVHNLIEQATARGMYALVDWHMLDPGDPNFNLARARTFFTEIANRHKDKVNVLYEVANEPNGVSWATIRNYHNQIITVIRAEDPDSVILLGTRAWSSLGVSDGATETEIINNPVSASNVMYTFHFYAASHGAEYLNALSRAADQIPMFVTEFGTQTFTGDGGNDFTRSQQYLDLMASKKIGWTSWNYSDDMRSGAAFTQGTCPGGPFAGTGRLKPAGVWVRDRIRSADNFPTG
;
A
#
# COMPACT_ATOMS: atom_id res chain seq x y z
N MET A 1 62.65 -0.53 22.52
CA MET A 1 62.73 0.03 21.15
C MET A 1 62.47 -1.06 20.12
N ARG A 2 61.25 -1.11 19.58
CA ARG A 2 60.86 -1.66 18.27
C ARG A 2 59.35 -1.41 18.15
N ARG A 3 58.97 -0.43 17.32
CA ARG A 3 57.57 -0.09 17.02
C ARG A 3 57.05 -1.15 16.05
N LEU A 4 55.96 -1.83 16.40
CA LEU A 4 55.20 -2.68 15.48
C LEU A 4 53.92 -1.92 15.13
N SER A 5 53.87 -1.39 13.91
CA SER A 5 52.69 -0.74 13.35
C SER A 5 51.74 -1.82 12.82
N ILE A 6 50.59 -2.00 13.46
CA ILE A 6 49.51 -2.87 12.95
C ILE A 6 48.69 -2.02 11.99
N LEU A 7 48.80 -2.31 10.69
CA LEU A 7 47.92 -1.81 9.65
C LEU A 7 46.58 -2.57 9.77
N ALA A 8 45.53 -1.92 10.23
CA ALA A 8 44.17 -2.45 10.17
C ALA A 8 43.67 -2.29 8.72
N ALA A 9 43.62 -3.39 7.97
CA ALA A 9 42.97 -3.43 6.66
C ALA A 9 41.44 -3.48 6.87
N CYS A 10 40.75 -2.37 6.62
CA CYS A 10 39.30 -2.36 6.47
C CYS A 10 38.92 -3.18 5.22
N LEU A 11 38.44 -4.41 5.41
CA LEU A 11 37.69 -5.13 4.38
C LEU A 11 36.33 -4.44 4.24
N VAL A 12 36.16 -3.61 3.21
CA VAL A 12 34.84 -3.16 2.76
C VAL A 12 34.23 -4.35 2.01
N ALA A 13 33.35 -5.10 2.68
CA ALA A 13 32.49 -6.05 2.01
C ALA A 13 31.49 -5.25 1.15
N LEU A 14 31.79 -5.11 -0.15
CA LEU A 14 30.82 -4.69 -1.14
C LEU A 14 29.72 -5.76 -1.17
N GLY A 15 28.60 -5.48 -0.53
CA GLY A 15 27.38 -6.28 -0.66
C GLY A 15 26.96 -6.25 -2.13
N LEU A 16 27.21 -7.34 -2.85
CA LEU A 16 26.55 -7.60 -4.12
C LEU A 16 25.06 -7.74 -3.83
N LEU A 17 24.29 -6.70 -4.15
CA LEU A 17 22.84 -6.80 -4.26
C LEU A 17 22.55 -7.94 -5.27
N PRO A 18 21.62 -8.85 -4.97
CA PRO A 18 21.23 -9.85 -5.95
C PRO A 18 20.66 -9.12 -7.18
N SER A 19 21.32 -9.28 -8.32
CA SER A 19 20.77 -8.86 -9.60
C SER A 19 19.45 -9.61 -9.80
N VAL A 20 18.35 -8.87 -9.91
CA VAL A 20 17.11 -9.42 -10.47
C VAL A 20 17.46 -10.05 -11.81
N ALA A 21 17.31 -11.37 -11.91
CA ALA A 21 17.52 -12.09 -13.16
C ALA A 21 16.45 -11.63 -14.15
N GLN A 22 16.83 -10.74 -15.07
CA GLN A 22 16.00 -10.33 -16.19
C GLN A 22 15.94 -11.49 -17.19
N ALA A 23 14.74 -11.82 -17.66
CA ALA A 23 14.58 -12.84 -18.71
C ALA A 23 15.38 -12.40 -19.95
N ALA A 24 16.07 -13.33 -20.60
CA ALA A 24 16.79 -13.02 -21.83
C ALA A 24 15.81 -12.58 -22.93
N PRO A 25 16.16 -11.61 -23.80
CA PRO A 25 15.31 -11.18 -24.91
C PRO A 25 15.01 -12.36 -25.85
N THR A 26 13.81 -12.36 -26.45
CA THR A 26 13.43 -13.38 -27.43
C THR A 26 14.02 -13.01 -28.79
N ARG A 27 14.81 -13.91 -29.39
CA ARG A 27 15.42 -13.70 -30.71
C ARG A 27 14.50 -14.10 -31.85
N TYR A 28 14.46 -13.27 -32.88
CA TYR A 28 13.79 -13.51 -34.16
C TYR A 28 14.81 -13.39 -35.29
N GLU A 29 15.21 -14.52 -35.86
CA GLU A 29 16.23 -14.61 -36.91
C GLU A 29 15.71 -14.09 -38.26
N ALA A 30 16.57 -13.45 -39.06
CA ALA A 30 16.19 -12.84 -40.35
C ALA A 30 15.81 -13.85 -41.44
N GLU A 31 16.34 -15.08 -41.41
CA GLU A 31 15.95 -16.15 -42.34
C GLU A 31 14.48 -16.60 -42.17
N ASN A 32 13.86 -16.26 -41.03
CA ASN A 32 12.44 -16.52 -40.76
C ASN A 32 11.57 -15.28 -40.97
N ALA A 33 12.18 -14.14 -41.30
CA ALA A 33 11.53 -12.88 -41.59
C ALA A 33 11.13 -12.78 -43.07
N THR A 34 10.32 -11.80 -43.43
CA THR A 34 10.14 -11.42 -44.83
C THR A 34 11.31 -10.53 -45.25
N CYS A 35 12.17 -11.03 -46.14
CA CYS A 35 13.30 -10.30 -46.72
C CYS A 35 13.00 -9.93 -48.18
N ASP A 36 13.07 -8.64 -48.51
CA ASP A 36 13.04 -8.15 -49.89
C ASP A 36 14.46 -8.15 -50.45
N GLY A 37 14.91 -9.32 -50.88
CA GLY A 37 16.28 -9.61 -51.30
C GLY A 37 16.56 -11.11 -51.20
N THR A 38 17.74 -11.49 -50.75
CA THR A 38 18.11 -12.90 -50.52
C THR A 38 18.46 -13.16 -49.07
N ILE A 39 18.23 -14.40 -48.62
CA ILE A 39 18.83 -14.91 -47.40
C ILE A 39 20.18 -15.52 -47.77
N ASP A 40 21.25 -14.88 -47.34
CA ASP A 40 22.63 -15.26 -47.65
C ASP A 40 23.32 -15.86 -46.42
N SER A 41 24.43 -16.58 -46.65
CA SER A 41 25.28 -17.18 -45.60
C SER A 41 26.78 -17.05 -45.92
N ASN A 42 27.14 -16.18 -46.86
CA ASN A 42 28.49 -16.01 -47.41
C ASN A 42 29.40 -15.07 -46.59
N HIS A 43 28.92 -14.53 -45.47
CA HIS A 43 29.70 -13.74 -44.52
C HIS A 43 29.64 -14.39 -43.15
N ALA A 44 30.76 -14.77 -42.54
CA ALA A 44 30.74 -15.42 -41.22
C ALA A 44 30.25 -14.47 -40.10
N GLY A 45 29.74 -15.04 -39.01
CA GLY A 45 29.43 -14.31 -37.76
C GLY A 45 27.97 -13.92 -37.52
N PHE A 46 27.06 -14.28 -38.44
CA PHE A 46 25.60 -14.21 -38.24
C PHE A 46 25.11 -15.29 -37.26
N SER A 47 23.88 -15.18 -36.77
CA SER A 47 23.21 -16.26 -36.02
C SER A 47 22.20 -17.02 -36.87
N GLY A 48 21.84 -18.22 -36.40
CA GLY A 48 20.97 -19.09 -37.17
C GLY A 48 21.65 -19.65 -38.43
N THR A 49 20.95 -19.59 -39.55
CA THR A 49 21.29 -20.23 -40.82
C THR A 49 21.60 -19.25 -41.95
N GLY A 50 21.29 -17.97 -41.77
CA GLY A 50 21.65 -16.93 -42.72
C GLY A 50 21.30 -15.53 -42.22
N PHE A 51 21.42 -14.53 -43.08
CA PHE A 51 21.03 -13.15 -42.82
C PHE A 51 20.32 -12.57 -44.03
N CYS A 52 19.48 -11.55 -43.83
CA CYS A 52 18.84 -10.85 -44.93
C CYS A 52 19.82 -9.87 -45.60
N ASN A 53 20.11 -10.14 -46.87
CA ASN A 53 20.75 -9.24 -47.81
C ASN A 53 19.66 -8.59 -48.67
N ALA A 54 19.09 -7.49 -48.17
CA ALA A 54 18.00 -6.81 -48.84
C ALA A 54 18.46 -6.13 -50.14
N THR A 55 17.53 -5.96 -51.08
CA THR A 55 17.74 -5.29 -52.36
C THR A 55 18.35 -3.90 -52.14
N ASN A 56 19.42 -3.59 -52.89
CA ASN A 56 20.06 -2.27 -52.90
C ASN A 56 19.15 -1.26 -53.64
N ALA A 57 18.09 -0.81 -52.97
CA ALA A 57 17.14 0.18 -53.45
C ALA A 57 16.47 0.92 -52.27
N VAL A 58 15.93 2.11 -52.56
CA VAL A 58 15.06 2.80 -51.60
C VAL A 58 13.84 1.92 -51.33
N GLY A 59 13.57 1.62 -50.07
CA GLY A 59 12.45 0.77 -49.64
C GLY A 59 12.77 -0.72 -49.50
N GLY A 60 13.96 -1.18 -49.95
CA GLY A 60 14.43 -2.55 -49.71
C GLY A 60 14.48 -2.86 -48.21
N PHE A 61 14.00 -4.02 -47.79
CA PHE A 61 13.68 -4.24 -46.37
C PHE A 61 13.83 -5.67 -45.85
N ALA A 62 13.90 -5.78 -44.52
CA ALA A 62 13.55 -6.97 -43.77
C ALA A 62 12.40 -6.66 -42.79
N GLN A 63 11.45 -7.58 -42.64
CA GLN A 63 10.31 -7.43 -41.74
C GLN A 63 10.07 -8.70 -40.91
N TRP A 64 10.15 -8.55 -39.59
CA TRP A 64 9.88 -9.60 -38.61
C TRP A 64 8.45 -9.50 -38.08
N THR A 65 7.87 -10.65 -37.74
CA THR A 65 6.68 -10.74 -36.91
C THR A 65 7.09 -11.20 -35.52
N VAL A 66 6.86 -10.35 -34.51
CA VAL A 66 7.23 -10.60 -33.12
C VAL A 66 5.97 -10.70 -32.26
N THR A 67 6.03 -11.46 -31.17
CA THR A 67 4.89 -11.63 -30.25
C THR A 67 5.18 -10.98 -28.91
N ALA A 68 4.29 -10.10 -28.50
CA ALA A 68 4.31 -9.43 -27.21
C ALA A 68 3.27 -10.06 -26.28
N ALA A 69 3.67 -10.51 -25.09
CA ALA A 69 2.74 -11.06 -24.09
C ALA A 69 1.72 -10.01 -23.60
N SER A 70 2.09 -8.73 -23.63
CA SER A 70 1.26 -7.58 -23.29
C SER A 70 1.61 -6.39 -24.16
N ALA A 71 0.69 -5.43 -24.30
CA ALA A 71 1.01 -4.13 -24.91
C ALA A 71 2.01 -3.37 -24.02
N GLY A 72 2.85 -2.53 -24.60
CA GLY A 72 3.85 -1.76 -23.85
C GLY A 72 4.99 -1.24 -24.71
N THR A 73 6.07 -0.80 -24.07
CA THR A 73 7.31 -0.39 -24.76
C THR A 73 8.25 -1.58 -24.87
N ALA A 74 8.59 -1.98 -26.08
CA ALA A 74 9.56 -3.02 -26.33
C ALA A 74 10.96 -2.44 -26.54
N THR A 75 11.97 -3.13 -26.01
CA THR A 75 13.37 -2.98 -26.40
C THR A 75 13.63 -3.88 -27.62
N ILE A 76 14.14 -3.27 -28.68
CA ILE A 76 14.39 -3.91 -29.98
C ILE A 76 15.87 -3.79 -30.29
N GLY A 77 16.59 -4.91 -30.30
CA GLY A 77 17.99 -5.01 -30.71
C GLY A 77 18.10 -5.55 -32.13
N ILE A 78 18.41 -4.70 -33.10
CA ILE A 78 18.61 -5.06 -34.50
C ILE A 78 20.10 -5.34 -34.71
N ARG A 79 20.45 -6.58 -35.02
CA ARG A 79 21.83 -6.93 -35.37
C ARG A 79 22.08 -6.78 -36.86
N TYR A 80 23.19 -6.12 -37.21
CA TYR A 80 23.52 -5.80 -38.58
C TYR A 80 25.02 -5.81 -38.86
N ALA A 81 25.37 -5.92 -40.15
CA ALA A 81 26.72 -5.70 -40.67
C ALA A 81 26.68 -4.73 -41.85
N ASN A 82 27.58 -3.74 -41.83
CA ASN A 82 27.80 -2.82 -42.94
C ASN A 82 29.30 -2.77 -43.23
N GLY A 83 29.76 -3.63 -44.14
CA GLY A 83 31.16 -3.70 -44.55
C GLY A 83 31.60 -2.62 -45.55
N SER A 84 30.74 -1.66 -45.87
CA SER A 84 31.09 -0.51 -46.72
C SER A 84 31.75 0.61 -45.90
N THR A 85 32.21 1.67 -46.58
CA THR A 85 32.79 2.86 -45.93
C THR A 85 31.75 3.97 -45.66
N ALA A 86 30.50 3.79 -46.09
CA ALA A 86 29.44 4.78 -45.94
C ALA A 86 28.31 4.28 -45.04
N ASN A 87 27.61 5.21 -44.38
CA ASN A 87 26.39 4.90 -43.64
C ASN A 87 25.29 4.38 -44.60
N ARG A 88 24.53 3.37 -44.18
CA ARG A 88 23.33 2.87 -44.87
C ARG A 88 22.08 3.19 -44.04
N PRO A 89 21.54 4.42 -44.11
CA PRO A 89 20.41 4.80 -43.28
C PRO A 89 19.14 4.02 -43.67
N ALA A 90 18.31 3.71 -42.68
CA ALA A 90 17.06 2.98 -42.87
C ALA A 90 15.95 3.51 -41.94
N ASP A 91 14.72 3.53 -42.44
CA ASP A 91 13.53 3.75 -41.63
C ASP A 91 13.25 2.47 -40.83
N ILE A 92 13.02 2.62 -39.53
CA ILE A 92 12.57 1.55 -38.65
C ILE A 92 11.11 1.81 -38.34
N SER A 93 10.23 0.87 -38.69
CA SER A 93 8.80 0.97 -38.41
C SER A 93 8.28 -0.19 -37.56
N VAL A 94 7.30 0.11 -36.72
CA VAL A 94 6.57 -0.84 -35.89
C VAL A 94 5.09 -0.74 -36.21
N ASN A 95 4.46 -1.86 -36.59
CA ASN A 95 3.05 -1.91 -37.00
C ASN A 95 2.72 -0.89 -38.11
N GLY A 96 3.65 -0.68 -39.03
CA GLY A 96 3.53 0.27 -40.14
C GLY A 96 3.82 1.74 -39.80
N ALA A 97 3.99 2.10 -38.52
CA ALA A 97 4.36 3.45 -38.11
C ALA A 97 5.90 3.59 -38.02
N VAL A 98 6.48 4.61 -38.68
CA VAL A 98 7.93 4.88 -38.60
C VAL A 98 8.28 5.41 -37.20
N VAL A 99 9.07 4.64 -36.46
CA VAL A 99 9.53 4.97 -35.10
C VAL A 99 10.92 5.60 -35.10
N GLN A 100 11.73 5.35 -36.13
CA GLN A 100 12.96 6.08 -36.39
C GLN A 100 13.13 6.29 -37.89
N ALA A 101 13.07 7.54 -38.35
CA ALA A 101 13.32 7.89 -39.74
C ALA A 101 14.83 7.98 -40.02
N ALA A 102 15.28 7.47 -41.17
CA ALA A 102 16.67 7.51 -41.66
C ALA A 102 17.73 7.14 -40.59
N SER A 103 17.42 6.14 -39.76
CA SER A 103 18.25 5.68 -38.67
C SER A 103 19.60 5.18 -39.20
N ALA A 104 20.71 5.66 -38.62
CA ALA A 104 22.05 5.33 -39.12
C ALA A 104 22.45 3.87 -38.83
N PHE A 105 22.86 3.13 -39.87
CA PHE A 105 23.55 1.85 -39.77
C PHE A 105 24.96 2.05 -40.32
N ASN A 106 25.84 2.54 -39.44
CA ASN A 106 27.20 2.97 -39.77
C ASN A 106 28.09 1.78 -40.18
N PRO A 107 29.20 2.02 -40.89
CA PRO A 107 30.21 1.00 -41.15
C PRO A 107 30.60 0.20 -39.92
N THR A 108 30.56 -1.13 -40.02
CA THR A 108 31.01 -2.06 -38.97
C THR A 108 32.45 -2.51 -39.18
N GLY A 109 33.09 -2.07 -40.27
CA GLY A 109 34.48 -2.36 -40.61
C GLY A 109 34.65 -3.52 -41.58
N ALA A 110 33.81 -4.55 -41.50
CA ALA A 110 33.77 -5.67 -42.44
C ALA A 110 32.36 -6.31 -42.47
N TRP A 111 32.02 -6.98 -43.58
CA TRP A 111 30.76 -7.74 -43.68
C TRP A 111 30.67 -8.94 -42.73
N THR A 112 31.80 -9.37 -42.17
CA THR A 112 31.89 -10.40 -41.13
C THR A 112 31.85 -9.82 -39.71
N THR A 113 31.75 -8.50 -39.57
CA THR A 113 31.69 -7.81 -38.27
C THR A 113 30.27 -7.32 -38.03
N TRP A 114 29.62 -7.94 -37.05
CA TRP A 114 28.22 -7.69 -36.71
C TRP A 114 28.12 -6.88 -35.43
N VAL A 115 27.25 -5.88 -35.41
CA VAL A 115 26.96 -5.05 -34.24
C VAL A 115 25.46 -4.97 -34.02
N THR A 116 25.04 -4.77 -32.78
CA THR A 116 23.62 -4.62 -32.43
C THR A 116 23.29 -3.14 -32.21
N LYS A 117 22.25 -2.67 -32.89
CA LYS A 117 21.63 -1.37 -32.66
C LYS A 117 20.37 -1.56 -31.83
N THR A 118 20.29 -0.87 -30.70
CA THR A 118 19.12 -0.96 -29.81
C THR A 118 18.25 0.29 -29.91
N LEU A 119 16.93 0.10 -29.95
CA LEU A 119 15.93 1.15 -29.79
C LEU A 119 14.76 0.67 -28.93
N THR A 120 13.87 1.60 -28.58
CA THR A 120 12.60 1.28 -27.93
C THR A 120 11.42 1.73 -28.80
N ALA A 121 10.33 0.97 -28.81
CA ALA A 121 9.11 1.32 -29.56
C ALA A 121 7.84 0.76 -28.90
N PRO A 122 6.69 1.45 -29.04
CA PRO A 122 5.41 0.93 -28.56
C PRO A 122 4.94 -0.27 -29.38
N VAL A 123 4.42 -1.29 -28.69
CA VAL A 123 3.86 -2.51 -29.27
C VAL A 123 2.49 -2.83 -28.67
N ASN A 124 1.66 -3.50 -29.46
CA ASN A 124 0.38 -4.04 -29.03
C ASN A 124 0.55 -5.39 -28.33
N ALA A 125 -0.43 -5.83 -27.54
CA ALA A 125 -0.47 -7.22 -27.07
C ALA A 125 -0.68 -8.15 -28.27
N GLY A 126 -0.02 -9.31 -28.27
CA GLY A 126 -0.06 -10.26 -29.37
C GLY A 126 0.93 -9.91 -30.49
N SER A 127 0.52 -10.10 -31.73
CA SER A 127 1.39 -10.00 -32.91
C SER A 127 1.72 -8.55 -33.26
N ASN A 128 3.00 -8.28 -33.52
CA ASN A 128 3.51 -6.99 -33.98
C ASN A 128 4.47 -7.19 -35.16
N THR A 129 4.60 -6.17 -36.01
CA THR A 129 5.59 -6.16 -37.10
C THR A 129 6.70 -5.16 -36.82
N ILE A 130 7.94 -5.54 -37.09
CA ILE A 130 9.12 -4.66 -37.06
C ILE A 130 9.72 -4.70 -38.45
N ARG A 131 9.88 -3.54 -39.10
CA ARG A 131 10.46 -3.42 -40.44
C ARG A 131 11.62 -2.45 -40.46
N VAL A 132 12.71 -2.84 -41.12
CA VAL A 132 13.87 -1.99 -41.39
C VAL A 132 13.98 -1.82 -42.90
N ALA A 133 13.80 -0.59 -43.40
CA ALA A 133 13.75 -0.29 -44.83
C ALA A 133 14.77 0.79 -45.22
N GLY A 134 15.65 0.50 -46.18
CA GLY A 134 16.69 1.44 -46.61
C GLY A 134 16.11 2.73 -47.20
N THR A 135 16.69 3.88 -46.85
CA THR A 135 16.22 5.20 -47.34
C THR A 135 17.04 5.74 -48.52
N THR A 136 18.03 4.97 -49.00
CA THR A 136 18.90 5.35 -50.12
C THR A 136 18.95 4.25 -51.17
N ALA A 137 19.48 4.56 -52.35
CA ALA A 137 19.68 3.59 -53.42
C ALA A 137 20.61 2.43 -53.05
N ASN A 138 21.36 2.51 -51.95
CA ASN A 138 22.21 1.43 -51.47
C ASN A 138 21.45 0.40 -50.60
N GLY A 139 20.15 0.59 -50.33
CA GLY A 139 19.40 -0.29 -49.43
C GLY A 139 19.88 -0.24 -47.97
N PRO A 140 19.31 -1.07 -47.08
CA PRO A 140 19.78 -1.18 -45.70
C PRO A 140 21.11 -1.94 -45.61
N ALA A 141 21.68 -2.01 -44.41
CA ALA A 141 22.78 -2.92 -44.09
C ALA A 141 22.33 -4.40 -44.16
N ASN A 142 23.25 -5.36 -44.07
CA ASN A 142 22.88 -6.77 -43.90
C ASN A 142 22.27 -6.95 -42.52
N LEU A 143 21.13 -7.64 -42.42
CA LEU A 143 20.34 -7.75 -41.18
C LEU A 143 20.28 -9.21 -40.72
N ASP A 144 20.70 -9.46 -39.49
CA ASP A 144 20.89 -10.81 -38.93
C ASP A 144 19.69 -11.25 -38.10
N PHE A 145 19.36 -10.50 -37.06
CA PHE A 145 18.20 -10.79 -36.21
C PHE A 145 17.63 -9.55 -35.55
N VAL A 146 16.45 -9.73 -34.97
CA VAL A 146 15.87 -8.85 -33.96
C VAL A 146 15.78 -9.57 -32.62
N ASP A 147 16.49 -9.07 -31.62
CA ASP A 147 16.24 -9.41 -30.22
C ASP A 147 15.11 -8.52 -29.73
N PHE A 148 14.03 -9.13 -29.24
CA PHE A 148 12.80 -8.47 -28.85
C PHE A 148 12.45 -8.82 -27.42
N GLU A 149 12.29 -7.79 -26.61
CA GLU A 149 11.80 -7.91 -25.25
C GLU A 149 10.80 -6.79 -25.02
N VAL A 150 9.56 -7.14 -24.70
CA VAL A 150 8.69 -6.17 -24.02
C VAL A 150 9.26 -6.06 -22.63
N GLY A 151 9.95 -4.95 -22.35
CA GLY A 151 10.45 -4.73 -21.00
C GLY A 151 9.28 -4.92 -20.06
N ALA A 152 9.43 -5.75 -19.02
CA ALA A 152 8.57 -5.58 -17.87
C ALA A 152 8.64 -4.08 -17.56
N PRO A 153 7.50 -3.37 -17.48
CA PRO A 153 7.53 -1.98 -17.05
C PRO A 153 8.44 -1.98 -15.84
N PRO A 154 9.43 -1.07 -15.76
CA PRO A 154 10.20 -0.96 -14.54
C PRO A 154 9.20 -1.02 -13.39
N ALA A 155 9.55 -1.69 -12.29
CA ALA A 155 8.77 -1.57 -11.06
C ALA A 155 8.87 -0.13 -10.49
N THR A 156 8.86 0.88 -11.36
CA THR A 156 8.64 2.25 -11.04
C THR A 156 7.15 2.37 -10.79
N ASN A 157 6.85 2.78 -9.57
CA ASN A 157 5.57 3.39 -9.27
C ASN A 157 5.42 4.75 -9.98
N GLU A 158 6.29 5.16 -10.90
CA GLU A 158 6.33 6.52 -11.46
C GLU A 158 6.35 6.48 -12.98
N TYR A 159 5.45 7.25 -13.59
CA TYR A 159 5.17 7.31 -15.02
C TYR A 159 5.26 8.77 -15.47
N GLN A 160 6.28 9.08 -16.26
CA GLN A 160 6.46 10.41 -16.86
C GLN A 160 5.36 10.64 -17.91
N ALA A 161 4.66 11.77 -17.83
CA ALA A 161 3.45 12.01 -18.63
C ALA A 161 3.74 12.03 -20.13
N GLU A 162 4.93 12.49 -20.52
CA GLU A 162 5.41 12.52 -21.91
C GLU A 162 5.65 11.13 -22.52
N ASN A 163 5.74 10.09 -21.68
CA ASN A 163 5.88 8.71 -22.12
C ASN A 163 4.54 7.96 -22.18
N CYS A 164 3.43 8.64 -21.86
CA CYS A 164 2.09 8.07 -21.88
C CYS A 164 1.36 8.38 -23.19
N VAL A 165 0.20 7.77 -23.41
CA VAL A 165 -0.63 8.07 -24.58
C VAL A 165 -1.31 9.42 -24.38
N ILE A 166 -1.07 10.36 -25.29
CA ILE A 166 -1.61 11.72 -25.25
C ILE A 166 -2.76 11.85 -26.25
N THR A 167 -3.89 12.41 -25.81
CA THR A 167 -5.03 12.77 -26.67
C THR A 167 -5.21 14.29 -26.59
N SER A 168 -5.06 15.01 -27.70
CA SER A 168 -5.23 16.48 -27.76
C SER A 168 -4.38 17.24 -26.72
N GLY A 169 -3.07 17.16 -26.92
CA GLY A 169 -2.05 17.87 -26.15
C GLY A 169 -0.68 17.65 -26.78
N VAL A 170 0.33 18.35 -26.27
CA VAL A 170 1.71 18.30 -26.78
C VAL A 170 2.69 18.11 -25.64
N VAL A 171 3.82 17.46 -25.93
CA VAL A 171 4.96 17.40 -25.00
C VAL A 171 5.78 18.67 -25.16
N GLU A 172 6.05 19.36 -24.06
CA GLU A 172 6.88 20.57 -24.01
C GLU A 172 7.97 20.45 -22.94
N SER A 173 8.98 21.32 -23.05
CA SER A 173 10.11 21.39 -22.11
C SER A 173 10.53 22.84 -21.83
N ASN A 174 9.64 23.80 -22.11
CA ASN A 174 9.88 25.25 -22.07
C ASN A 174 9.66 25.87 -20.67
N HIS A 175 9.39 25.07 -19.64
CA HIS A 175 9.30 25.49 -18.24
C HIS A 175 10.24 24.66 -17.39
N ALA A 176 11.02 25.28 -16.50
CA ALA A 176 11.94 24.55 -15.65
C ALA A 176 11.21 23.74 -14.56
N GLY A 177 11.85 22.67 -14.06
CA GLY A 177 11.42 21.93 -12.87
C GLY A 177 10.55 20.70 -13.12
N PHE A 178 10.28 20.31 -14.37
CA PHE A 178 9.71 18.99 -14.72
C PHE A 178 10.74 17.88 -14.47
N THR A 179 10.27 16.64 -14.40
CA THR A 179 11.10 15.43 -14.37
C THR A 179 11.11 14.74 -15.74
N GLY A 180 12.09 13.87 -15.99
CA GLY A 180 12.19 13.22 -17.29
C GLY A 180 12.67 14.17 -18.38
N THR A 181 12.01 14.14 -19.53
CA THR A 181 12.41 14.86 -20.75
C THR A 181 11.47 16.00 -21.11
N GLY A 182 10.29 16.06 -20.49
CA GLY A 182 9.32 17.13 -20.69
C GLY A 182 8.10 16.98 -19.78
N PHE A 183 7.02 17.66 -20.15
CA PHE A 183 5.70 17.53 -19.53
C PHE A 183 4.63 17.61 -20.61
N VAL A 184 3.41 17.17 -20.32
CA VAL A 184 2.28 17.29 -21.25
C VAL A 184 1.51 18.58 -20.98
N ASN A 185 1.46 19.44 -22.00
CA ASN A 185 0.56 20.58 -22.08
C ASN A 185 -0.73 20.14 -22.77
N TYR A 186 -1.86 20.21 -22.05
CA TYR A 186 -3.16 19.82 -22.59
C TYR A 186 -3.69 20.91 -23.51
N ASP A 187 -4.31 20.53 -24.63
CA ASP A 187 -5.09 21.49 -25.40
C ASP A 187 -6.25 22.05 -24.55
N ASN A 188 -6.65 23.29 -24.83
CA ASN A 188 -7.80 23.92 -24.18
C ASN A 188 -9.11 23.36 -24.75
N ALA A 189 -9.41 22.10 -24.42
CA ALA A 189 -10.60 21.40 -24.87
C ALA A 189 -11.06 20.37 -23.83
N VAL A 190 -12.38 20.13 -23.81
CA VAL A 190 -12.94 18.99 -23.06
C VAL A 190 -12.48 17.71 -23.72
N GLY A 191 -12.00 16.75 -22.93
CA GLY A 191 -11.58 15.44 -23.41
C GLY A 191 -10.11 15.30 -23.77
N SER A 192 -9.33 16.39 -23.75
CA SER A 192 -7.85 16.32 -23.76
C SER A 192 -7.37 15.44 -22.61
N ALA A 193 -6.44 14.51 -22.86
CA ALA A 193 -6.13 13.46 -21.91
C ALA A 193 -4.68 12.96 -21.97
N VAL A 194 -4.20 12.47 -20.82
CA VAL A 194 -3.01 11.62 -20.70
C VAL A 194 -3.44 10.26 -20.15
N ALA A 195 -2.97 9.19 -20.79
CA ALA A 195 -3.33 7.81 -20.47
C ALA A 195 -2.07 6.93 -20.35
N CYS A 196 -1.73 6.53 -19.11
CA CYS A 196 -0.57 5.70 -18.80
C CYS A 196 -1.01 4.26 -18.54
N ALA A 197 -0.47 3.30 -19.29
CA ALA A 197 -0.64 1.88 -18.95
C ALA A 197 0.16 1.57 -17.69
N VAL A 198 -0.47 0.90 -16.71
CA VAL A 198 0.15 0.62 -15.42
C VAL A 198 0.03 -0.86 -15.06
N THR A 199 1.00 -1.37 -14.30
CA THR A 199 1.02 -2.78 -13.88
C THR A 199 0.38 -3.00 -12.51
N GLN A 200 0.19 -1.94 -11.75
CA GLN A 200 -0.41 -1.97 -10.42
C GLN A 200 -1.89 -2.31 -10.48
N THR A 201 -2.36 -3.11 -9.52
CA THR A 201 -3.75 -3.55 -9.39
C THR A 201 -4.27 -3.34 -7.98
N GLY A 202 -5.58 -3.35 -7.80
CA GLY A 202 -6.22 -3.13 -6.51
C GLY A 202 -6.45 -1.65 -6.22
N SER A 203 -6.69 -1.31 -4.95
CA SER A 203 -6.80 0.08 -4.54
C SER A 203 -5.42 0.73 -4.55
N VAL A 204 -5.27 1.80 -5.32
CA VAL A 204 -4.01 2.54 -5.46
C VAL A 204 -4.24 4.01 -5.18
N THR A 205 -3.19 4.68 -4.71
CA THR A 205 -3.14 6.14 -4.71
C THR A 205 -2.32 6.60 -5.90
N LEU A 206 -2.93 7.44 -6.74
CA LEU A 206 -2.27 8.15 -7.81
C LEU A 206 -1.81 9.52 -7.31
N THR A 207 -0.53 9.83 -7.43
CA THR A 207 0.02 11.18 -7.20
C THR A 207 0.32 11.81 -8.55
N LEU A 208 -0.41 12.84 -8.93
CA LEU A 208 -0.21 13.58 -10.18
C LEU A 208 0.57 14.86 -9.89
N ARG A 209 1.77 14.99 -10.47
CA ARG A 209 2.58 16.20 -10.38
C ARG A 209 2.25 17.12 -11.53
N TYR A 210 1.91 18.37 -11.23
CA TYR A 210 1.37 19.31 -12.21
C TYR A 210 1.83 20.75 -11.97
N ALA A 211 1.73 21.59 -13.01
CA ALA A 211 1.82 23.04 -12.90
C ALA A 211 0.58 23.70 -13.52
N ASN A 212 0.03 24.70 -12.85
CA ASN A 212 -1.05 25.53 -13.36
C ASN A 212 -0.70 27.00 -13.09
N GLY A 213 -0.06 27.67 -14.03
CA GLY A 213 0.38 29.06 -13.87
C GLY A 213 -0.76 30.09 -13.88
N THR A 214 -2.03 29.65 -13.99
CA THR A 214 -3.20 30.53 -13.92
C THR A 214 -3.80 30.55 -12.51
N THR A 215 -4.73 31.46 -12.25
CA THR A 215 -5.53 31.47 -11.00
C THR A 215 -6.79 30.59 -11.08
N THR A 216 -7.12 30.10 -12.28
CA THR A 216 -8.33 29.31 -12.54
C THR A 216 -8.05 27.82 -12.35
N ASN A 217 -8.93 27.12 -11.63
CA ASN A 217 -8.86 25.66 -11.47
C ASN A 217 -9.01 24.93 -12.83
N ARG A 218 -8.20 23.91 -13.07
CA ARG A 218 -8.22 23.10 -14.31
C ARG A 218 -8.53 21.62 -14.01
N PRO A 219 -9.78 21.26 -13.69
CA PRO A 219 -10.11 19.93 -13.20
C PRO A 219 -9.96 18.84 -14.27
N LEU A 220 -9.55 17.64 -13.83
CA LEU A 220 -9.49 16.43 -14.65
C LEU A 220 -10.39 15.35 -14.06
N SER A 221 -10.96 14.48 -14.88
CA SER A 221 -11.50 13.18 -14.48
C SER A 221 -10.39 12.15 -14.56
N VAL A 222 -9.98 11.60 -13.43
CA VAL A 222 -8.95 10.55 -13.29
C VAL A 222 -9.65 9.23 -13.00
N ASN A 223 -9.72 8.34 -13.99
CA ASN A 223 -10.46 7.07 -13.93
C ASN A 223 -11.87 7.21 -13.35
N GLY A 224 -12.59 8.28 -13.71
CA GLY A 224 -13.96 8.54 -13.26
C GLY A 224 -14.07 9.41 -12.00
N VAL A 225 -12.97 9.71 -11.31
CA VAL A 225 -12.93 10.61 -10.16
C VAL A 225 -12.57 12.02 -10.60
N THR A 226 -13.40 13.03 -10.29
CA THR A 226 -13.07 14.44 -10.58
C THR A 226 -12.05 14.96 -9.57
N VAL A 227 -10.93 15.48 -10.07
CA VAL A 227 -9.81 16.02 -9.29
C VAL A 227 -9.57 17.47 -9.67
N ASN A 228 -9.40 18.34 -8.66
CA ASN A 228 -9.11 19.76 -8.86
C ASN A 228 -7.61 20.00 -8.94
N PHE A 229 -7.23 20.92 -9.83
CA PHE A 229 -5.85 21.38 -10.05
C PHE A 229 -5.83 22.92 -9.96
N PRO A 230 -5.81 23.46 -8.73
CA PRO A 230 -5.76 24.90 -8.52
C PRO A 230 -4.46 25.52 -9.03
N GLY A 231 -4.45 26.84 -9.19
CA GLY A 231 -3.28 27.59 -9.60
C GLY A 231 -2.07 27.35 -8.70
N THR A 232 -0.92 27.03 -9.29
CA THR A 232 0.37 26.85 -8.60
C THR A 232 1.18 28.15 -8.52
N GLY A 233 0.63 29.26 -9.03
CA GLY A 233 1.23 30.59 -9.02
C GLY A 233 2.15 30.89 -10.21
N ALA A 234 2.82 29.89 -10.76
CA ALA A 234 3.62 30.01 -12.00
C ALA A 234 3.74 28.66 -12.72
N TRP A 235 3.98 28.68 -14.04
CA TRP A 235 4.17 27.47 -14.83
C TRP A 235 5.48 26.72 -14.55
N THR A 236 6.42 27.35 -13.82
CA THR A 236 7.64 26.74 -13.29
C THR A 236 7.48 26.22 -11.86
N THR A 237 6.30 26.41 -11.25
CA THR A 237 5.99 25.95 -9.90
C THR A 237 5.11 24.71 -9.99
N TRP A 238 5.66 23.60 -9.52
CA TRP A 238 5.03 22.28 -9.60
C TRP A 238 4.45 21.89 -8.24
N ALA A 239 3.24 21.36 -8.25
CA ALA A 239 2.53 20.83 -7.09
C ALA A 239 2.14 19.36 -7.34
N GLU A 240 1.72 18.66 -6.29
CA GLU A 240 1.22 17.30 -6.38
C GLU A 240 -0.23 17.23 -5.87
N VAL A 241 -1.04 16.40 -6.52
CA VAL A 241 -2.40 16.06 -6.05
C VAL A 241 -2.55 14.55 -5.99
N ASN A 242 -3.23 14.08 -4.95
CA ASN A 242 -3.47 12.66 -4.73
C ASN A 242 -4.91 12.29 -5.06
N VAL A 243 -5.11 11.15 -5.71
CA VAL A 243 -6.43 10.57 -5.98
C VAL A 243 -6.38 9.06 -5.81
N SER A 244 -7.31 8.51 -5.04
CA SER A 244 -7.43 7.07 -4.86
C SER A 244 -8.35 6.48 -5.93
N VAL A 245 -7.89 5.43 -6.61
CA VAL A 245 -8.66 4.71 -7.63
C VAL A 245 -8.48 3.20 -7.46
N THR A 246 -9.38 2.42 -8.01
CA THR A 246 -9.23 0.96 -8.07
C THR A 246 -8.82 0.56 -9.49
N LEU A 247 -7.70 -0.16 -9.61
CA LEU A 247 -7.17 -0.63 -10.88
C LEU A 247 -7.36 -2.14 -11.05
N SER A 248 -7.87 -2.57 -12.20
CA SER A 248 -7.83 -3.97 -12.62
C SER A 248 -6.48 -4.32 -13.24
N ALA A 249 -6.17 -5.62 -13.36
CA ALA A 249 -5.01 -6.06 -14.13
C ALA A 249 -5.03 -5.48 -15.55
N GLY A 250 -3.91 -4.90 -15.98
CA GLY A 250 -3.78 -4.24 -17.28
C GLY A 250 -4.56 -2.93 -17.41
N ALA A 251 -4.97 -2.31 -16.30
CA ALA A 251 -5.67 -1.03 -16.33
C ALA A 251 -4.78 0.12 -16.85
N THR A 252 -5.44 1.14 -17.39
CA THR A 252 -4.83 2.41 -17.78
C THR A 252 -5.28 3.49 -16.80
N VAL A 253 -4.33 4.26 -16.28
CA VAL A 253 -4.62 5.51 -15.59
C VAL A 253 -4.83 6.59 -16.64
N ARG A 254 -6.06 7.11 -16.75
CA ARG A 254 -6.47 8.14 -17.69
C ARG A 254 -6.94 9.38 -16.95
N ALA A 255 -6.24 10.49 -17.15
CA ALA A 255 -6.61 11.82 -16.66
C ALA A 255 -7.13 12.66 -17.83
N SER A 256 -8.42 13.02 -17.84
CA SER A 256 -9.08 13.72 -18.95
C SER A 256 -9.67 15.06 -18.51
N ALA A 257 -9.42 16.13 -19.27
CA ALA A 257 -9.94 17.46 -18.99
C ALA A 257 -11.47 17.50 -19.06
N THR A 258 -12.10 18.06 -18.01
CA THR A 258 -13.56 18.15 -17.92
C THR A 258 -14.13 19.50 -18.35
N THR A 259 -13.27 20.44 -18.73
CA THR A 259 -13.66 21.81 -19.11
C THR A 259 -12.98 22.25 -20.41
N ALA A 260 -13.57 23.24 -21.09
CA ALA A 260 -12.99 23.83 -22.30
C ALA A 260 -11.67 24.58 -22.03
N ALA A 261 -11.32 24.83 -20.77
CA ALA A 261 -10.02 25.39 -20.42
C ALA A 261 -8.89 24.35 -20.47
N GLY A 262 -9.17 23.08 -20.76
CA GLY A 262 -8.16 22.01 -20.80
C GLY A 262 -7.68 21.60 -19.40
N GLY A 263 -6.56 20.87 -19.38
CA GLY A 263 -5.87 20.41 -18.17
C GLY A 263 -4.73 21.34 -17.73
N PRO A 264 -4.13 21.11 -16.53
CA PRO A 264 -2.85 21.70 -16.16
C PRO A 264 -1.71 21.11 -17.00
N ASN A 265 -0.50 21.66 -16.89
CA ASN A 265 0.70 20.97 -17.37
C ASN A 265 0.94 19.76 -16.46
N LEU A 266 0.90 18.56 -17.01
CA LEU A 266 1.11 17.32 -16.25
C LEU A 266 2.52 16.81 -16.49
N ASP A 267 3.27 16.64 -15.41
CA ASP A 267 4.66 16.18 -15.45
C ASP A 267 4.75 14.67 -15.30
N ARG A 268 4.17 14.12 -14.22
CA ARG A 268 4.19 12.67 -13.97
C ARG A 268 2.98 12.19 -13.19
N ILE A 269 2.74 10.89 -13.28
CA ILE A 269 1.79 10.14 -12.47
C ILE A 269 2.56 9.08 -11.67
N ARG A 270 2.44 9.09 -10.34
CA ARG A 270 2.96 8.03 -9.48
C ARG A 270 1.82 7.14 -9.00
N VAL A 271 1.96 5.82 -9.04
CA VAL A 271 1.00 4.80 -8.62
C VAL A 271 1.54 4.04 -7.42
N SER A 272 1.07 4.37 -6.21
CA SER A 272 1.40 3.61 -5.00
C SER A 272 0.38 2.48 -4.78
N THR A 273 0.86 1.24 -4.68
CA THR A 273 0.06 0.09 -4.24
C THR A 273 0.17 -0.01 -2.72
N GLY A 274 -0.94 0.20 -2.02
CA GLY A 274 -1.13 -0.13 -0.59
C GLY A 274 0.09 0.04 0.32
N GLY A 275 0.47 1.29 0.58
CA GLY A 275 1.50 1.64 1.54
C GLY A 275 1.78 3.13 1.48
N GLN A 276 1.38 3.85 2.54
CA GLN A 276 1.93 5.15 2.82
C GLN A 276 3.48 5.07 2.77
N PRO A 277 4.20 6.02 2.16
CA PRO A 277 5.64 5.92 1.96
C PRO A 277 6.40 5.51 3.24
N PRO A 278 7.50 4.74 3.13
CA PRO A 278 8.33 4.40 4.29
C PRO A 278 8.67 5.66 5.11
N GLY A 279 8.23 5.70 6.37
CA GLY A 279 8.35 6.86 7.25
C GLY A 279 7.06 7.68 7.43
N THR A 280 5.93 7.31 6.81
CA THR A 280 4.64 7.99 7.05
C THR A 280 3.57 7.13 7.73
N THR A 281 3.69 5.79 7.73
CA THR A 281 2.71 4.93 8.41
C THR A 281 2.82 5.01 9.94
N PRO A 282 1.73 4.77 10.69
CA PRO A 282 1.73 4.73 12.15
C PRO A 282 2.83 3.85 12.74
N VAL A 283 3.03 2.64 12.19
CA VAL A 283 4.09 1.72 12.62
C VAL A 283 5.49 2.21 12.20
N ALA A 284 5.66 2.74 10.99
CA ALA A 284 6.99 3.20 10.55
C ALA A 284 7.50 4.40 11.36
N ILE A 285 6.59 5.29 11.77
CA ILE A 285 6.92 6.44 12.61
C ILE A 285 7.24 5.98 14.04
N ASN A 286 6.32 5.23 14.65
CA ASN A 286 6.36 4.95 16.08
C ASN A 286 7.21 3.71 16.46
N GLY A 287 7.35 2.72 15.58
CA GLY A 287 8.14 1.50 15.83
C GLY A 287 7.64 0.68 17.02
N GLN A 288 8.56 0.00 17.71
CA GLN A 288 8.24 -0.80 18.90
C GLN A 288 7.63 0.09 19.99
N LEU A 289 6.45 -0.29 20.45
CA LEU A 289 5.77 0.40 21.54
C LEU A 289 6.15 -0.19 22.89
N HIS A 290 6.12 0.66 23.91
CA HIS A 290 6.29 0.27 25.30
C HIS A 290 5.53 1.20 26.24
N VAL A 291 5.28 0.74 27.46
CA VAL A 291 4.67 1.55 28.52
C VAL A 291 5.73 2.41 29.18
N CYS A 292 5.43 3.71 29.31
CA CYS A 292 6.26 4.73 29.93
C CYS A 292 5.44 5.49 30.98
N GLY A 293 5.74 5.27 32.27
CA GLY A 293 4.89 5.79 33.35
C GLY A 293 3.44 5.27 33.21
N THR A 294 2.48 6.17 33.03
CA THR A 294 1.05 5.84 32.86
C THR A 294 0.59 5.92 31.40
N LYS A 295 1.51 5.85 30.42
CA LYS A 295 1.23 6.09 29.00
C LYS A 295 1.79 4.99 28.10
N LEU A 296 1.21 4.87 26.91
CA LEU A 296 1.81 4.14 25.79
C LEU A 296 2.80 5.08 25.08
N CYS A 297 4.03 4.63 24.91
CA CYS A 297 5.08 5.36 24.23
C CYS A 297 5.51 4.67 22.94
N ASN A 298 6.01 5.47 22.00
CA ASN A 298 6.73 4.99 20.83
C ASN A 298 8.20 4.69 21.13
N ARG A 299 8.96 4.20 20.13
CA ARG A 299 10.39 3.88 20.23
C ARG A 299 11.30 5.03 20.69
N PHE A 300 10.81 6.27 20.61
CA PHE A 300 11.52 7.48 21.06
C PHE A 300 11.16 7.86 22.51
N ASN A 301 10.44 6.99 23.22
CA ASN A 301 9.94 7.23 24.57
C ASN A 301 9.03 8.46 24.66
N GLN A 302 8.28 8.74 23.59
CA GLN A 302 7.29 9.82 23.57
C GLN A 302 5.87 9.25 23.69
N PRO A 303 5.01 9.81 24.56
CA PRO A 303 3.62 9.37 24.69
C PRO A 303 2.84 9.57 23.38
N ILE A 304 2.09 8.55 22.98
CA ILE A 304 1.28 8.55 21.76
C ILE A 304 -0.15 8.11 22.02
N GLN A 305 -1.05 8.42 21.09
CA GLN A 305 -2.42 7.92 21.08
C GLN A 305 -2.69 7.13 19.78
N LEU A 306 -2.87 5.81 19.89
CA LEU A 306 -3.36 4.98 18.78
C LEU A 306 -4.88 5.08 18.67
N ARG A 307 -5.41 5.23 17.46
CA ARG A 307 -6.85 5.41 17.21
C ARG A 307 -7.30 4.54 16.05
N GLY A 308 -8.40 3.84 16.21
CA GLY A 308 -8.82 2.91 15.17
C GLY A 308 -10.16 2.24 15.41
N MET A 309 -10.34 1.10 14.75
CA MET A 309 -11.57 0.32 14.78
C MET A 309 -11.33 -1.07 15.34
N SER A 310 -12.30 -1.58 16.07
CA SER A 310 -12.44 -3.01 16.35
C SER A 310 -13.20 -3.67 15.22
N THR A 311 -12.79 -4.87 14.82
CA THR A 311 -13.69 -5.76 14.08
C THR A 311 -14.89 -6.10 14.96
N HIS A 312 -15.99 -6.55 14.37
CA HIS A 312 -16.94 -7.37 15.11
C HIS A 312 -16.34 -8.79 15.26
N GLY A 313 -17.01 -9.67 15.99
CA GLY A 313 -16.68 -11.10 16.05
C GLY A 313 -16.39 -11.73 14.68
N LEU A 314 -15.19 -12.33 14.57
CA LEU A 314 -14.71 -12.94 13.33
C LEU A 314 -15.58 -14.11 12.83
N GLN A 315 -16.39 -14.72 13.68
CA GLN A 315 -17.29 -15.78 13.28
C GLN A 315 -18.47 -15.26 12.45
N TRP A 316 -18.86 -14.00 12.64
CA TRP A 316 -20.04 -13.41 12.00
C TRP A 316 -19.71 -12.41 10.89
N TYR A 317 -18.61 -11.66 11.02
CA TYR A 317 -18.31 -10.52 10.13
C TYR A 317 -16.93 -10.56 9.49
N TYR A 318 -16.30 -11.74 9.39
CA TYR A 318 -15.00 -11.87 8.70
C TYR A 318 -15.04 -11.39 7.24
N GLN A 319 -16.19 -11.52 6.57
CA GLN A 319 -16.42 -11.02 5.21
C GLN A 319 -16.23 -9.50 5.07
N CYS A 320 -16.37 -8.75 6.17
CA CYS A 320 -16.12 -7.32 6.21
C CYS A 320 -14.63 -6.96 6.19
N LEU A 321 -13.73 -7.95 6.39
CA LEU A 321 -12.29 -7.76 6.54
C LEU A 321 -11.52 -8.16 5.28
N ASN A 322 -12.00 -7.69 4.13
CA ASN A 322 -11.34 -7.90 2.84
C ASN A 322 -10.31 -6.80 2.54
N ALA A 323 -9.51 -6.99 1.48
CA ALA A 323 -8.43 -6.05 1.15
C ALA A 323 -8.93 -4.61 0.97
N ALA A 324 -10.07 -4.41 0.28
CA ALA A 324 -10.59 -3.07 -0.01
C ALA A 324 -11.09 -2.35 1.26
N SER A 325 -11.66 -3.07 2.22
CA SER A 325 -12.07 -2.47 3.50
C SER A 325 -10.87 -2.12 4.36
N LEU A 326 -9.88 -3.02 4.48
CA LEU A 326 -8.66 -2.75 5.25
C LEU A 326 -7.81 -1.64 4.62
N ASP A 327 -7.78 -1.54 3.28
CA ASP A 327 -7.16 -0.42 2.57
C ASP A 327 -7.87 0.91 2.88
N ALA A 328 -9.20 0.92 2.94
CA ALA A 328 -9.95 2.10 3.31
C ALA A 328 -9.70 2.49 4.78
N LEU A 329 -9.65 1.52 5.69
CA LEU A 329 -9.34 1.77 7.11
C LEU A 329 -7.94 2.41 7.26
N ALA A 330 -6.94 1.90 6.56
CA ALA A 330 -5.57 2.42 6.64
C ALA A 330 -5.40 3.79 5.95
N ASN A 331 -5.98 3.96 4.75
CA ASN A 331 -5.61 5.08 3.86
C ASN A 331 -6.68 6.18 3.75
N ASP A 332 -7.95 5.84 3.98
CA ASP A 332 -9.02 6.83 3.99
C ASP A 332 -9.40 7.22 5.43
N TRP A 333 -9.51 6.26 6.34
CA TRP A 333 -9.81 6.56 7.73
C TRP A 333 -8.55 7.00 8.49
N ASN A 334 -7.36 6.67 7.97
CA ASN A 334 -6.06 6.90 8.62
C ASN A 334 -5.99 6.26 10.01
N ALA A 335 -6.49 5.03 10.14
CA ALA A 335 -6.43 4.30 11.39
C ALA A 335 -5.00 3.92 11.75
N ASP A 336 -4.66 4.08 13.02
CA ASP A 336 -3.37 3.72 13.58
C ASP A 336 -3.31 2.22 13.91
N ILE A 337 -4.47 1.66 14.27
CA ILE A 337 -4.63 0.35 14.86
C ILE A 337 -5.92 -0.32 14.38
N ILE A 338 -5.89 -1.64 14.22
CA ILE A 338 -7.08 -2.49 14.10
C ILE A 338 -7.10 -3.50 15.26
N ARG A 339 -8.22 -3.57 15.97
CA ARG A 339 -8.46 -4.61 16.97
C ARG A 339 -9.18 -5.80 16.34
N ILE A 340 -8.63 -6.99 16.54
CA ILE A 340 -9.04 -8.26 15.92
C ILE A 340 -9.80 -9.07 16.97
N SER A 341 -11.12 -8.92 17.00
CA SER A 341 -11.98 -9.49 18.05
C SER A 341 -12.39 -10.92 17.77
N MET A 342 -11.64 -11.86 18.33
CA MET A 342 -11.87 -13.29 18.19
C MET A 342 -12.66 -13.82 19.39
N TYR A 343 -13.98 -13.96 19.23
CA TYR A 343 -14.83 -14.59 20.24
C TYR A 343 -14.38 -16.01 20.50
N ILE A 344 -14.58 -16.48 21.74
CA ILE A 344 -14.23 -17.85 22.12
C ILE A 344 -15.44 -18.76 22.03
N GLN A 345 -16.50 -18.37 22.74
CA GLN A 345 -17.84 -18.95 22.64
C GLN A 345 -18.60 -18.31 21.47
N GLU A 346 -19.92 -18.48 21.43
CA GLU A 346 -20.81 -17.82 20.47
C GLU A 346 -20.41 -18.08 19.01
N ASP A 347 -20.19 -19.36 18.69
CA ASP A 347 -19.69 -19.86 17.40
C ASP A 347 -18.25 -19.39 17.06
N GLY A 348 -17.50 -18.93 18.05
CA GLY A 348 -16.12 -18.47 17.95
C GLY A 348 -15.07 -19.58 17.98
N TYR A 349 -13.88 -19.22 18.46
CA TYR A 349 -12.65 -20.02 18.47
C TYR A 349 -12.85 -21.46 18.94
N GLU A 350 -13.70 -21.72 19.93
CA GLU A 350 -13.85 -23.09 20.46
C GLU A 350 -14.44 -24.08 19.46
N THR A 351 -15.15 -23.59 18.43
CA THR A 351 -15.78 -24.43 17.40
C THR A 351 -14.77 -24.94 16.36
N ASP A 352 -13.80 -24.11 16.00
CA ASP A 352 -12.69 -24.46 15.11
C ASP A 352 -11.43 -23.65 15.45
N PRO A 353 -10.67 -24.08 16.48
CA PRO A 353 -9.48 -23.35 16.94
C PRO A 353 -8.47 -23.03 15.84
N ARG A 354 -8.31 -23.93 14.86
CA ARG A 354 -7.32 -23.76 13.79
C ARG A 354 -7.77 -22.66 12.82
N LEU A 355 -9.02 -22.72 12.36
CA LEU A 355 -9.59 -21.70 11.49
C LEU A 355 -9.46 -20.29 12.08
N PHE A 356 -9.84 -20.13 13.35
CA PHE A 356 -9.80 -18.81 13.99
C PHE A 356 -8.38 -18.33 14.24
N THR A 357 -7.45 -19.21 14.62
CA THR A 357 -6.03 -18.85 14.73
C THR A 357 -5.47 -18.41 13.38
N ASP A 358 -5.81 -19.09 12.28
CA ASP A 358 -5.38 -18.71 10.93
C ASP A 358 -5.98 -17.38 10.45
N ARG A 359 -7.24 -17.09 10.82
CA ARG A 359 -7.86 -15.77 10.58
C ARG A 359 -7.12 -14.66 11.32
N VAL A 360 -6.75 -14.88 12.58
CA VAL A 360 -5.96 -13.90 13.35
C VAL A 360 -4.58 -13.70 12.72
N HIS A 361 -3.87 -14.78 12.36
CA HIS A 361 -2.60 -14.66 11.64
C HIS A 361 -2.73 -13.84 10.36
N ASN A 362 -3.75 -14.13 9.55
CA ASN A 362 -4.00 -13.40 8.32
C ASN A 362 -4.20 -11.90 8.59
N LEU A 363 -5.03 -11.55 9.57
CA LEU A 363 -5.34 -10.15 9.89
C LEU A 363 -4.14 -9.40 10.49
N ILE A 364 -3.27 -10.08 11.25
CA ILE A 364 -1.98 -9.50 11.69
C ILE A 364 -1.11 -9.15 10.48
N GLU A 365 -0.99 -10.04 9.50
CA GLU A 365 -0.23 -9.75 8.28
C GLU A 365 -0.89 -8.64 7.45
N GLN A 366 -2.23 -8.61 7.35
CA GLN A 366 -2.95 -7.55 6.66
C GLN A 366 -2.77 -6.17 7.31
N ALA A 367 -2.75 -6.10 8.65
CA ALA A 367 -2.45 -4.87 9.38
C ALA A 367 -0.99 -4.44 9.18
N THR A 368 -0.06 -5.39 9.27
CA THR A 368 1.37 -5.17 9.07
C THR A 368 1.67 -4.61 7.69
N ALA A 369 1.10 -5.21 6.64
CA ALA A 369 1.26 -4.76 5.26
C ALA A 369 0.76 -3.32 5.03
N ARG A 370 -0.15 -2.83 5.88
CA ARG A 370 -0.71 -1.47 5.82
C ARG A 370 -0.07 -0.50 6.79
N GLY A 371 0.92 -0.93 7.56
CA GLY A 371 1.57 -0.12 8.58
C GLY A 371 0.67 0.27 9.75
N MET A 372 -0.37 -0.53 10.03
CA MET A 372 -1.21 -0.41 11.21
C MET A 372 -0.74 -1.35 12.34
N TYR A 373 -1.00 -0.97 13.58
CA TYR A 373 -0.91 -1.88 14.72
C TYR A 373 -2.04 -2.91 14.68
N ALA A 374 -1.76 -4.13 15.11
CA ALA A 374 -2.74 -5.19 15.29
C ALA A 374 -2.90 -5.47 16.78
N LEU A 375 -4.10 -5.22 17.32
CA LEU A 375 -4.46 -5.64 18.66
C LEU A 375 -5.18 -6.99 18.59
N VAL A 376 -4.52 -8.05 19.04
CA VAL A 376 -5.06 -9.40 19.08
C VAL A 376 -5.90 -9.57 20.34
N ASP A 377 -7.21 -9.70 20.15
CA ASP A 377 -8.17 -9.71 21.25
C ASP A 377 -8.74 -11.11 21.48
N TRP A 378 -8.45 -11.65 22.66
CA TRP A 378 -9.08 -12.84 23.22
C TRP A 378 -10.46 -12.46 23.78
N HIS A 379 -11.44 -12.47 22.87
CA HIS A 379 -12.74 -11.84 23.07
C HIS A 379 -13.67 -12.74 23.89
N MET A 380 -13.31 -12.97 25.14
CA MET A 380 -14.22 -13.56 26.13
C MET A 380 -15.35 -12.57 26.46
N LEU A 381 -16.57 -13.10 26.63
CA LEU A 381 -17.74 -12.35 27.05
C LEU A 381 -18.62 -13.21 27.98
N ASP A 382 -19.13 -14.32 27.47
CA ASP A 382 -19.88 -15.33 28.23
C ASP A 382 -19.30 -16.73 27.94
N PRO A 383 -18.81 -17.50 28.94
CA PRO A 383 -18.71 -17.17 30.38
C PRO A 383 -17.81 -15.98 30.73
N GLY A 384 -18.20 -15.25 31.78
CA GLY A 384 -17.50 -14.04 32.23
C GLY A 384 -16.19 -14.24 33.02
N ASP A 385 -15.89 -15.46 33.47
CA ASP A 385 -14.62 -15.78 34.14
C ASP A 385 -13.54 -16.13 33.09
N PRO A 386 -12.45 -15.33 32.94
CA PRO A 386 -11.41 -15.63 31.97
C PRO A 386 -10.70 -16.97 32.25
N ASN A 387 -10.76 -17.50 33.47
CA ASN A 387 -10.17 -18.81 33.80
C ASN A 387 -10.91 -19.98 33.12
N PHE A 388 -12.18 -19.80 32.75
CA PHE A 388 -12.94 -20.82 32.02
C PHE A 388 -12.21 -21.25 30.74
N ASN A 389 -11.61 -20.27 30.05
CA ASN A 389 -10.94 -20.44 28.77
C ASN A 389 -9.41 -20.48 28.88
N LEU A 390 -8.84 -20.53 30.09
CA LEU A 390 -7.40 -20.37 30.32
C LEU A 390 -6.55 -21.37 29.51
N ALA A 391 -6.93 -22.64 29.47
CA ALA A 391 -6.17 -23.64 28.71
C ALA A 391 -6.13 -23.31 27.20
N ARG A 392 -7.25 -22.83 26.63
CA ARG A 392 -7.33 -22.41 25.23
C ARG A 392 -6.53 -21.14 24.98
N ALA A 393 -6.63 -20.16 25.88
CA ALA A 393 -5.86 -18.93 25.81
C ALA A 393 -4.36 -19.21 25.82
N ARG A 394 -3.88 -20.12 26.68
CA ARG A 394 -2.46 -20.52 26.70
C ARG A 394 -2.01 -21.07 25.35
N THR A 395 -2.76 -21.99 24.76
CA THR A 395 -2.45 -22.55 23.44
C THR A 395 -2.41 -21.46 22.36
N PHE A 396 -3.46 -20.65 22.28
CA PHE A 396 -3.59 -19.60 21.28
C PHE A 396 -2.48 -18.57 21.39
N PHE A 397 -2.27 -17.99 22.57
CA PHE A 397 -1.27 -16.95 22.75
C PHE A 397 0.17 -17.45 22.62
N THR A 398 0.45 -18.72 22.96
CA THR A 398 1.76 -19.32 22.65
C THR A 398 2.01 -19.29 21.14
N GLU A 399 1.03 -19.69 20.33
CA GLU A 399 1.18 -19.74 18.88
C GLU A 399 1.27 -18.34 18.25
N ILE A 400 0.38 -17.41 18.62
CA ILE A 400 0.41 -16.04 18.10
C ILE A 400 1.73 -15.37 18.47
N ALA A 401 2.14 -15.42 19.74
CA ALA A 401 3.37 -14.78 20.19
C ALA A 401 4.60 -15.40 19.53
N ASN A 402 4.71 -16.74 19.48
CA ASN A 402 5.85 -17.41 18.85
C ASN A 402 6.00 -17.05 17.36
N ARG A 403 4.88 -16.99 16.61
CA ARG A 403 4.91 -16.68 15.18
C ARG A 403 5.20 -15.21 14.88
N HIS A 404 4.75 -14.30 15.74
CA HIS A 404 4.78 -12.86 15.47
C HIS A 404 5.75 -12.06 16.33
N LYS A 405 6.54 -12.69 17.21
CA LYS A 405 7.51 -12.04 18.12
C LYS A 405 8.49 -11.06 17.48
N ASP A 406 8.83 -11.22 16.19
CA ASP A 406 9.75 -10.32 15.49
C ASP A 406 9.04 -9.06 14.94
N LYS A 407 7.71 -8.96 15.09
CA LYS A 407 6.92 -7.81 14.65
C LYS A 407 6.81 -6.78 15.77
N VAL A 408 7.03 -5.52 15.42
CA VAL A 408 6.94 -4.39 16.35
C VAL A 408 5.53 -3.81 16.51
N ASN A 409 4.57 -4.35 15.76
CA ASN A 409 3.23 -3.79 15.62
C ASN A 409 2.11 -4.65 16.21
N VAL A 410 2.43 -5.69 16.99
CA VAL A 410 1.45 -6.58 17.62
C VAL A 410 1.30 -6.27 19.10
N LEU A 411 0.05 -6.10 19.54
CA LEU A 411 -0.35 -5.96 20.94
C LEU A 411 -1.33 -7.09 21.28
N TYR A 412 -1.40 -7.48 22.56
CA TYR A 412 -2.23 -8.61 23.01
C TYR A 412 -3.24 -8.15 24.06
N GLU A 413 -4.54 -8.25 23.78
CA GLU A 413 -5.61 -8.13 24.76
C GLU A 413 -6.03 -9.52 25.23
N VAL A 414 -5.72 -9.85 26.47
CA VAL A 414 -5.76 -11.24 26.96
C VAL A 414 -7.08 -11.67 27.58
N ALA A 415 -7.97 -10.70 27.83
CA ALA A 415 -9.36 -10.91 28.20
C ALA A 415 -10.14 -9.62 27.91
N ASN A 416 -11.10 -9.69 26.98
CA ASN A 416 -11.96 -8.57 26.60
C ASN A 416 -12.79 -8.01 27.78
N GLU A 417 -13.76 -8.77 28.29
CA GLU A 417 -14.75 -8.25 29.25
C GLU A 417 -15.01 -9.18 30.43
N PRO A 418 -14.05 -9.36 31.35
CA PRO A 418 -14.31 -10.12 32.57
C PRO A 418 -15.55 -9.60 33.32
N ASN A 419 -16.47 -10.50 33.66
CA ASN A 419 -17.73 -10.16 34.31
C ASN A 419 -18.18 -11.29 35.27
N GLY A 420 -18.94 -10.92 36.31
CA GLY A 420 -19.34 -11.86 37.37
C GLY A 420 -18.18 -12.41 38.21
N VAL A 421 -16.98 -11.82 38.12
CA VAL A 421 -15.77 -12.25 38.83
C VAL A 421 -15.01 -11.10 39.49
N SER A 422 -14.29 -11.41 40.57
CA SER A 422 -13.51 -10.41 41.31
C SER A 422 -12.23 -10.00 40.58
N TRP A 423 -11.72 -8.79 40.86
CA TRP A 423 -10.39 -8.37 40.38
C TRP A 423 -9.27 -9.33 40.78
N ALA A 424 -9.32 -9.94 41.97
CA ALA A 424 -8.30 -10.89 42.40
C ALA A 424 -8.25 -12.13 41.49
N THR A 425 -9.40 -12.63 41.06
CA THR A 425 -9.53 -13.75 40.10
C THR A 425 -8.99 -13.35 38.73
N ILE A 426 -9.35 -12.16 38.25
CA ILE A 426 -8.90 -11.62 36.96
C ILE A 426 -7.37 -11.43 36.96
N ARG A 427 -6.83 -10.78 37.99
CA ARG A 427 -5.39 -10.59 38.18
C ARG A 427 -4.62 -11.91 38.21
N ASN A 428 -5.17 -12.95 38.83
CA ASN A 428 -4.55 -14.28 38.83
C ASN A 428 -4.50 -14.91 37.43
N TYR A 429 -5.55 -14.73 36.62
CA TYR A 429 -5.53 -15.11 35.22
C TYR A 429 -4.47 -14.31 34.43
N HIS A 430 -4.41 -12.99 34.62
CA HIS A 430 -3.45 -12.12 33.94
C HIS A 430 -2.00 -12.51 34.21
N ASN A 431 -1.62 -12.73 35.47
CA ASN A 431 -0.26 -13.18 35.82
C ASN A 431 0.11 -14.48 35.08
N GLN A 432 -0.84 -15.40 34.94
CA GLN A 432 -0.64 -16.68 34.26
C GLN A 432 -0.46 -16.54 32.75
N ILE A 433 -1.28 -15.73 32.09
CA ILE A 433 -1.24 -15.59 30.63
C ILE A 433 -0.11 -14.66 30.16
N ILE A 434 0.26 -13.65 30.95
CA ILE A 434 1.45 -12.83 30.71
C ILE A 434 2.69 -13.72 30.70
N THR A 435 2.82 -14.66 31.63
CA THR A 435 3.96 -15.58 31.68
C THR A 435 4.08 -16.40 30.39
N VAL A 436 2.95 -16.78 29.78
CA VAL A 436 2.94 -17.50 28.49
C VAL A 436 3.41 -16.62 27.35
N ILE A 437 2.84 -15.42 27.20
CA ILE A 437 3.22 -14.52 26.11
C ILE A 437 4.70 -14.12 26.24
N ARG A 438 5.16 -13.76 27.44
CA ARG A 438 6.54 -13.33 27.70
C ARG A 438 7.59 -14.41 27.45
N ALA A 439 7.21 -15.68 27.49
CA ALA A 439 8.11 -16.77 27.13
C ALA A 439 8.48 -16.76 25.64
N GLU A 440 7.60 -16.21 24.79
CA GLU A 440 7.76 -16.15 23.34
C GLU A 440 8.11 -14.74 22.83
N ASP A 441 7.50 -13.71 23.43
CA ASP A 441 7.58 -12.30 23.06
C ASP A 441 7.80 -11.44 24.33
N PRO A 442 9.07 -11.25 24.76
CA PRO A 442 9.41 -10.63 26.03
C PRO A 442 9.09 -9.13 26.08
N ASP A 443 8.96 -8.46 24.93
CA ASP A 443 8.88 -7.00 24.83
C ASP A 443 7.49 -6.50 24.42
N SER A 444 6.54 -7.39 24.12
CA SER A 444 5.14 -7.07 23.80
C SER A 444 4.41 -6.11 24.75
N VAL A 445 3.48 -5.31 24.25
CA VAL A 445 2.50 -4.62 25.11
C VAL A 445 1.29 -5.53 25.32
N ILE A 446 0.91 -5.77 26.57
CA ILE A 446 -0.21 -6.65 26.94
C ILE A 446 -1.31 -5.83 27.63
N LEU A 447 -2.52 -5.85 27.07
CA LEU A 447 -3.70 -5.15 27.55
C LEU A 447 -4.58 -6.10 28.38
N LEU A 448 -5.00 -5.62 29.55
CA LEU A 448 -5.55 -6.42 30.64
C LEU A 448 -7.01 -6.02 30.91
N GLY A 449 -7.94 -6.92 30.56
CA GLY A 449 -9.36 -6.83 30.93
C GLY A 449 -9.58 -6.47 32.38
N THR A 450 -10.53 -5.59 32.66
CA THR A 450 -10.87 -5.16 34.02
C THR A 450 -12.24 -5.66 34.44
N ARG A 451 -12.55 -5.52 35.73
CA ARG A 451 -13.79 -6.06 36.30
C ARG A 451 -15.03 -5.39 35.68
N ALA A 452 -16.11 -6.17 35.63
CA ALA A 452 -17.46 -5.74 35.27
C ALA A 452 -17.53 -5.19 33.85
N TRP A 453 -17.29 -6.07 32.87
CA TRP A 453 -17.23 -5.74 31.44
C TRP A 453 -16.20 -4.65 31.15
N SER A 454 -15.02 -4.81 31.75
CA SER A 454 -13.93 -3.85 31.63
C SER A 454 -14.33 -2.41 31.98
N SER A 455 -15.24 -2.22 32.93
CA SER A 455 -15.67 -0.88 33.38
C SER A 455 -14.83 -0.32 34.53
N LEU A 456 -13.66 -0.91 34.82
CA LEU A 456 -12.91 -0.65 36.06
C LEU A 456 -13.70 -0.99 37.33
N GLY A 457 -14.68 -1.90 37.22
CA GLY A 457 -15.55 -2.32 38.32
C GLY A 457 -16.78 -1.42 38.56
N VAL A 458 -16.93 -0.31 37.84
CA VAL A 458 -18.01 0.67 38.05
C VAL A 458 -19.39 0.02 37.91
N SER A 459 -19.58 -0.85 36.93
CA SER A 459 -20.89 -1.51 36.69
C SER A 459 -21.31 -2.47 37.82
N ASP A 460 -20.36 -2.96 38.63
CA ASP A 460 -20.61 -3.82 39.79
C ASP A 460 -20.59 -3.04 41.13
N GLY A 461 -20.56 -1.70 41.08
CA GLY A 461 -20.48 -0.85 42.27
C GLY A 461 -19.09 -0.82 42.93
N ALA A 462 -18.05 -1.32 42.26
CA ALA A 462 -16.66 -1.15 42.65
C ALA A 462 -16.05 0.10 42.00
N THR A 463 -14.75 0.33 42.22
CA THR A 463 -14.02 1.45 41.62
C THR A 463 -12.63 1.01 41.16
N GLU A 464 -11.99 1.85 40.35
CA GLU A 464 -10.63 1.64 39.83
C GLU A 464 -9.57 1.44 40.94
N THR A 465 -9.89 1.83 42.17
CA THR A 465 -9.04 1.68 43.36
C THR A 465 -8.66 0.21 43.62
N GLU A 466 -9.52 -0.76 43.29
CA GLU A 466 -9.18 -2.19 43.48
C GLU A 466 -7.99 -2.63 42.63
N ILE A 467 -7.85 -2.05 41.44
CA ILE A 467 -6.75 -2.29 40.51
C ILE A 467 -5.51 -1.51 40.96
N ILE A 468 -5.68 -0.21 41.28
CA ILE A 468 -4.59 0.67 41.72
C ILE A 468 -3.89 0.11 42.97
N ASN A 469 -4.66 -0.41 43.93
CA ASN A 469 -4.11 -0.96 45.17
C ASN A 469 -3.55 -2.38 45.02
N ASN A 470 -3.90 -3.09 43.96
CA ASN A 470 -3.47 -4.47 43.73
C ASN A 470 -3.20 -4.73 42.24
N PRO A 471 -2.21 -4.06 41.64
CA PRO A 471 -1.94 -4.19 40.22
C PRO A 471 -1.37 -5.58 39.88
N VAL A 472 -1.40 -5.92 38.59
CA VAL A 472 -0.68 -7.05 38.03
C VAL A 472 0.82 -6.82 38.15
N SER A 473 1.57 -7.86 38.53
CA SER A 473 3.01 -7.76 38.80
C SER A 473 3.82 -8.04 37.52
N ALA A 474 3.66 -7.17 36.53
CA ALA A 474 4.37 -7.26 35.26
C ALA A 474 4.62 -5.87 34.67
N SER A 475 5.72 -5.73 33.92
CA SER A 475 6.00 -4.53 33.13
C SER A 475 5.36 -4.61 31.75
N ASN A 476 5.31 -3.46 31.07
CA ASN A 476 4.78 -3.31 29.72
C ASN A 476 3.34 -3.86 29.56
N VAL A 477 2.53 -3.60 30.59
CA VAL A 477 1.10 -3.92 30.62
C VAL A 477 0.26 -2.65 30.72
N MET A 478 -0.94 -2.67 30.16
CA MET A 478 -1.95 -1.62 30.34
C MET A 478 -3.28 -2.25 30.73
N TYR A 479 -4.16 -1.48 31.37
CA TYR A 479 -5.50 -1.93 31.76
C TYR A 479 -6.54 -1.42 30.76
N THR A 480 -7.53 -2.24 30.45
CA THR A 480 -8.58 -1.87 29.51
C THR A 480 -9.76 -1.21 30.20
N PHE A 481 -10.41 -0.29 29.48
CA PHE A 481 -11.66 0.31 29.90
C PHE A 481 -12.65 0.37 28.73
N HIS A 482 -13.87 -0.11 28.92
CA HIS A 482 -14.92 -0.08 27.90
C HIS A 482 -16.05 0.87 28.28
N PHE A 483 -16.61 1.56 27.29
CA PHE A 483 -17.79 2.39 27.51
C PHE A 483 -18.72 2.46 26.30
N TYR A 484 -20.01 2.66 26.58
CA TYR A 484 -21.02 2.96 25.58
C TYR A 484 -21.69 4.28 25.95
N ALA A 485 -21.43 5.32 25.15
CA ALA A 485 -21.60 6.71 25.56
C ALA A 485 -23.05 7.09 25.93
N ALA A 486 -24.05 6.47 25.31
CA ALA A 486 -25.45 6.75 25.65
C ALA A 486 -25.91 6.08 26.97
N SER A 487 -25.09 5.19 27.54
CA SER A 487 -25.38 4.50 28.81
C SER A 487 -24.41 4.90 29.93
N HIS A 488 -23.15 5.18 29.61
CA HIS A 488 -22.09 5.36 30.59
C HIS A 488 -21.75 6.85 30.76
N GLY A 489 -22.42 7.47 31.74
CA GLY A 489 -22.35 8.89 32.04
C GLY A 489 -21.08 9.35 32.77
N ALA A 490 -21.20 10.42 33.55
CA ALA A 490 -20.06 11.08 34.18
C ALA A 490 -19.29 10.19 35.19
N GLU A 491 -19.95 9.25 35.85
CA GLU A 491 -19.31 8.34 36.81
C GLU A 491 -18.21 7.49 36.15
N TYR A 492 -18.49 6.93 34.98
CA TYR A 492 -17.58 6.14 34.16
C TYR A 492 -16.44 7.00 33.59
N LEU A 493 -16.77 8.18 33.05
CA LEU A 493 -15.77 9.14 32.56
C LEU A 493 -14.79 9.57 33.67
N ASN A 494 -15.31 9.82 34.87
CA ASN A 494 -14.50 10.18 36.02
C ASN A 494 -13.63 9.01 36.51
N ALA A 495 -14.13 7.78 36.48
CA ALA A 495 -13.34 6.58 36.80
C ALA A 495 -12.17 6.40 35.85
N LEU A 496 -12.40 6.52 34.53
CA LEU A 496 -11.33 6.49 33.53
C LEU A 496 -10.28 7.59 33.79
N SER A 497 -10.72 8.81 34.11
CA SER A 497 -9.82 9.93 34.39
C SER A 497 -8.91 9.64 35.60
N ARG A 498 -9.50 9.19 36.73
CA ARG A 498 -8.75 8.86 37.96
C ARG A 498 -7.81 7.68 37.75
N ALA A 499 -8.23 6.65 37.01
CA ALA A 499 -7.39 5.51 36.67
C ALA A 499 -6.19 5.94 35.81
N ALA A 500 -6.42 6.73 34.76
CA ALA A 500 -5.37 7.18 33.83
C ALA A 500 -4.33 8.13 34.44
N ASP A 501 -4.57 8.65 35.65
CA ASP A 501 -3.59 9.39 36.44
C ASP A 501 -2.62 8.48 37.20
N GLN A 502 -2.97 7.21 37.44
CA GLN A 502 -2.22 6.29 38.30
C GLN A 502 -1.72 5.04 37.57
N ILE A 503 -2.45 4.55 36.56
CA ILE A 503 -2.14 3.33 35.82
C ILE A 503 -2.27 3.56 34.30
N PRO A 504 -1.48 2.83 33.49
CA PRO A 504 -1.57 2.92 32.03
C PRO A 504 -2.90 2.34 31.53
N MET A 505 -3.65 3.17 30.79
CA MET A 505 -4.99 2.84 30.30
C MET A 505 -5.04 2.77 28.78
N PHE A 506 -5.85 1.85 28.24
CA PHE A 506 -6.23 1.77 26.84
C PHE A 506 -7.74 1.50 26.74
N VAL A 507 -8.46 2.17 25.84
CA VAL A 507 -9.89 1.91 25.60
C VAL A 507 -10.02 0.96 24.41
N THR A 508 -9.93 -0.34 24.65
CA THR A 508 -9.95 -1.35 23.58
C THR A 508 -11.33 -1.51 22.96
N GLU A 509 -12.39 -1.05 23.61
CA GLU A 509 -13.73 -1.01 23.03
C GLU A 509 -14.55 0.20 23.49
N PHE A 510 -15.20 0.88 22.54
CA PHE A 510 -16.28 1.79 22.89
C PHE A 510 -17.32 1.94 21.78
N GLY A 511 -18.56 2.25 22.17
CA GLY A 511 -19.65 2.63 21.27
C GLY A 511 -20.19 4.04 21.55
N THR A 512 -20.74 4.69 20.54
CA THR A 512 -21.43 5.98 20.68
C THR A 512 -22.88 5.84 21.18
N GLN A 513 -23.41 4.62 21.13
CA GLN A 513 -24.78 4.22 21.41
C GLN A 513 -24.93 3.64 22.82
N THR A 514 -26.01 2.91 23.09
CA THR A 514 -26.24 2.28 24.41
C THR A 514 -25.37 1.03 24.59
N PHE A 515 -25.26 0.51 25.82
CA PHE A 515 -24.46 -0.67 26.16
C PHE A 515 -24.81 -1.94 25.37
N THR A 516 -25.96 -1.98 24.69
CA THR A 516 -26.35 -3.12 23.83
C THR A 516 -25.65 -3.14 22.48
N GLY A 517 -24.81 -2.13 22.20
CA GLY A 517 -24.26 -1.88 20.87
C GLY A 517 -25.27 -1.27 19.89
N ASP A 518 -26.49 -0.98 20.33
CA ASP A 518 -27.58 -0.40 19.54
C ASP A 518 -28.23 0.81 20.24
N GLY A 519 -29.29 1.36 19.64
CA GLY A 519 -30.03 2.51 20.16
C GLY A 519 -29.46 3.86 19.69
N GLY A 520 -29.95 4.95 20.28
CA GLY A 520 -29.55 6.30 19.91
C GLY A 520 -28.09 6.61 20.26
N ASN A 521 -27.40 7.35 19.38
CA ASN A 521 -26.05 7.82 19.64
C ASN A 521 -26.04 9.04 20.57
N ASP A 522 -25.14 9.06 21.53
CA ASP A 522 -24.77 10.26 22.31
C ASP A 522 -23.37 10.73 21.90
N PHE A 523 -23.31 11.47 20.78
CA PHE A 523 -22.06 12.04 20.28
C PHE A 523 -21.47 13.12 21.20
N THR A 524 -22.28 13.75 22.05
CA THR A 524 -21.80 14.75 23.01
C THR A 524 -21.01 14.07 24.12
N ARG A 525 -21.57 13.02 24.73
CA ARG A 525 -20.83 12.21 25.71
C ARG A 525 -19.64 11.51 25.08
N SER A 526 -19.79 11.00 23.86
CA SER A 526 -18.69 10.38 23.11
C SER A 526 -17.52 11.36 22.95
N GLN A 527 -17.79 12.61 22.59
CA GLN A 527 -16.76 13.63 22.45
C GLN A 527 -16.07 13.92 23.78
N GLN A 528 -16.80 13.97 24.91
CA GLN A 528 -16.19 14.16 26.23
C GLN A 528 -15.22 13.05 26.62
N TYR A 529 -15.53 11.79 26.27
CA TYR A 529 -14.57 10.69 26.44
C TYR A 529 -13.35 10.86 25.51
N LEU A 530 -13.56 11.19 24.23
CA LEU A 530 -12.43 11.38 23.30
C LEU A 530 -11.53 12.54 23.74
N ASP A 531 -12.09 13.64 24.24
CA ASP A 531 -11.33 14.79 24.74
C ASP A 531 -10.47 14.42 25.96
N LEU A 532 -11.04 13.67 26.91
CA LEU A 532 -10.30 13.11 28.03
C LEU A 532 -9.17 12.21 27.53
N MET A 533 -9.48 11.26 26.65
CA MET A 533 -8.51 10.31 26.11
C MET A 533 -7.38 11.00 25.35
N ALA A 534 -7.69 12.03 24.55
CA ALA A 534 -6.68 12.84 23.87
C ALA A 534 -5.77 13.58 24.88
N SER A 535 -6.35 14.23 25.89
CA SER A 535 -5.59 14.96 26.92
C SER A 535 -4.67 14.03 27.73
N LYS A 536 -5.05 12.76 27.89
CA LYS A 536 -4.32 11.75 28.66
C LYS A 536 -3.52 10.79 27.77
N LYS A 537 -3.48 10.97 26.44
CA LYS A 537 -2.85 10.05 25.47
C LYS A 537 -3.29 8.59 25.65
N ILE A 538 -4.59 8.36 25.78
CA ILE A 538 -5.20 7.03 25.92
C ILE A 538 -5.62 6.55 24.53
N GLY A 539 -5.00 5.48 24.04
CA GLY A 539 -5.37 4.86 22.76
C GLY A 539 -6.77 4.26 22.80
N TRP A 540 -7.43 4.17 21.65
CA TRP A 540 -8.79 3.63 21.55
C TRP A 540 -9.12 2.91 20.25
N THR A 541 -10.05 1.94 20.34
CA THR A 541 -10.67 1.27 19.19
C THR A 541 -12.19 1.27 19.32
N SER A 542 -12.89 1.74 18.28
CA SER A 542 -14.37 1.83 18.30
C SER A 542 -15.04 0.54 17.82
N TRP A 543 -16.15 0.19 18.47
CA TRP A 543 -17.01 -0.95 18.13
C TRP A 543 -18.16 -0.51 17.20
N ASN A 544 -18.26 -0.99 15.95
CA ASN A 544 -17.35 -1.91 15.26
C ASN A 544 -17.35 -1.79 13.72
N TYR A 545 -16.32 -2.36 13.09
CA TYR A 545 -16.05 -2.33 11.64
C TYR A 545 -16.82 -3.42 10.87
N SER A 546 -18.15 -3.39 10.94
CA SER A 546 -19.03 -4.31 10.24
C SER A 546 -20.24 -3.61 9.60
N ASP A 547 -21.04 -4.39 8.87
CA ASP A 547 -22.36 -3.98 8.38
C ASP A 547 -23.51 -4.66 9.15
N ASP A 548 -23.30 -5.00 10.43
CA ASP A 548 -24.37 -5.44 11.34
C ASP A 548 -25.55 -4.44 11.37
N MET A 549 -26.75 -4.89 11.73
CA MET A 549 -27.95 -4.06 11.79
C MET A 549 -27.90 -2.98 12.89
N ARG A 550 -27.20 -3.24 14.01
CA ARG A 550 -27.18 -2.34 15.18
C ARG A 550 -26.52 -1.00 14.89
N SER A 551 -26.95 0.06 15.56
CA SER A 551 -26.48 1.43 15.31
C SER A 551 -24.97 1.63 15.48
N GLY A 552 -24.30 0.77 16.27
CA GLY A 552 -22.85 0.76 16.45
C GLY A 552 -22.01 0.29 15.27
N ALA A 553 -22.59 -0.48 14.36
CA ALA A 553 -21.87 -0.95 13.18
C ALA A 553 -21.50 0.25 12.29
N ALA A 554 -20.24 0.31 11.85
CA ALA A 554 -19.73 1.40 11.03
C ALA A 554 -20.47 1.54 9.69
N PHE A 555 -20.81 0.41 9.07
CA PHE A 555 -21.38 0.35 7.72
C PHE A 555 -22.89 0.09 7.73
N THR A 556 -23.58 0.62 6.73
CA THR A 556 -24.97 0.24 6.43
C THR A 556 -25.03 -1.20 5.92
N GLN A 557 -26.09 -1.95 6.23
CA GLN A 557 -26.24 -3.37 5.86
C GLN A 557 -26.01 -3.61 4.36
N GLY A 558 -25.33 -4.71 4.03
CA GLY A 558 -25.03 -5.11 2.66
C GLY A 558 -23.80 -4.41 2.06
N THR A 559 -23.01 -3.72 2.87
CA THR A 559 -21.77 -3.07 2.41
C THR A 559 -20.62 -4.07 2.30
N CYS A 560 -20.50 -5.04 3.21
CA CYS A 560 -19.35 -5.92 3.26
C CYS A 560 -19.11 -6.80 2.02
N PRO A 561 -20.15 -7.26 1.28
CA PRO A 561 -19.95 -8.04 0.05
C PRO A 561 -19.26 -7.29 -1.10
N GLY A 562 -19.27 -5.95 -1.14
CA GLY A 562 -18.80 -5.21 -2.33
C GLY A 562 -18.37 -3.75 -2.13
N GLY A 563 -18.45 -3.20 -0.92
CA GLY A 563 -18.15 -1.81 -0.63
C GLY A 563 -19.18 -0.82 -1.21
N PRO A 564 -18.78 0.43 -1.51
CA PRO A 564 -17.47 1.02 -1.22
C PRO A 564 -17.23 1.21 0.29
N PHE A 565 -15.96 1.13 0.72
CA PHE A 565 -15.54 1.27 2.12
C PHE A 565 -14.91 2.63 2.45
N ALA A 566 -14.50 3.38 1.42
CA ALA A 566 -13.96 4.73 1.55
C ALA A 566 -15.07 5.78 1.47
N GLY A 567 -14.83 6.94 2.10
CA GLY A 567 -15.82 8.01 2.19
C GLY A 567 -16.98 7.68 3.13
N THR A 568 -18.04 8.47 3.06
CA THR A 568 -19.15 8.42 4.04
C THR A 568 -20.43 7.80 3.50
N GLY A 569 -20.54 7.55 2.18
CA GLY A 569 -21.81 7.17 1.53
C GLY A 569 -22.41 5.83 1.97
N ARG A 570 -21.59 4.94 2.56
CA ARG A 570 -22.04 3.63 3.10
C ARG A 570 -21.96 3.55 4.62
N LEU A 571 -21.63 4.64 5.30
CA LEU A 571 -21.46 4.66 6.75
C LEU A 571 -22.77 4.97 7.47
N LYS A 572 -22.97 4.33 8.62
CA LYS A 572 -23.98 4.77 9.60
C LYS A 572 -23.54 6.06 10.28
N PRO A 573 -24.44 6.76 11.00
CA PRO A 573 -24.05 7.96 11.76
C PRO A 573 -22.85 7.74 12.69
N ALA A 574 -22.79 6.60 13.40
CA ALA A 574 -21.64 6.24 14.23
C ALA A 574 -20.36 6.09 13.40
N GLY A 575 -20.42 5.38 12.27
CA GLY A 575 -19.29 5.21 11.36
C GLY A 575 -18.76 6.54 10.79
N VAL A 576 -19.64 7.45 10.36
CA VAL A 576 -19.25 8.79 9.91
C VAL A 576 -18.52 9.52 11.04
N TRP A 577 -19.14 9.54 12.23
CA TRP A 577 -18.60 10.26 13.37
C TRP A 577 -17.21 9.75 13.77
N VAL A 578 -17.05 8.43 13.92
CA VAL A 578 -15.78 7.82 14.32
C VAL A 578 -14.70 8.03 13.25
N ARG A 579 -15.02 7.83 11.96
CA ARG A 579 -14.09 8.06 10.86
C ARG A 579 -13.46 9.45 10.90
N ASP A 580 -14.28 10.48 11.11
CA ASP A 580 -13.80 11.87 11.17
C ASP A 580 -12.82 12.11 12.33
N ARG A 581 -13.00 11.41 13.47
CA ARG A 581 -12.05 11.49 14.59
C ARG A 581 -10.78 10.69 14.35
N ILE A 582 -10.86 9.49 13.75
CA ILE A 582 -9.67 8.70 13.39
C ILE A 582 -8.77 9.51 12.45
N ARG A 583 -9.35 10.26 11.49
CA ARG A 583 -8.59 11.09 10.55
C ARG A 583 -7.80 12.24 11.17
N SER A 584 -8.10 12.63 12.41
CA SER A 584 -7.40 13.71 13.12
C SER A 584 -6.17 13.19 13.87
N ALA A 585 -5.15 12.76 13.10
CA ALA A 585 -3.97 12.04 13.58
C ALA A 585 -3.32 12.64 14.84
N ASP A 586 -2.82 11.76 15.72
CA ASP A 586 -1.86 12.22 16.73
C ASP A 586 -0.58 12.70 16.02
N ASN A 587 0.17 13.59 16.66
CA ASN A 587 1.35 14.19 16.05
C ASN A 587 2.57 13.26 15.96
N PHE A 588 2.48 12.02 16.48
CA PHE A 588 3.52 10.99 16.50
C PHE A 588 4.95 11.55 16.59
N PRO A 589 5.29 12.19 17.73
CA PRO A 589 6.52 12.95 17.86
C PRO A 589 7.75 12.05 17.68
N THR A 590 8.67 12.51 16.84
CA THR A 590 9.96 11.88 16.58
C THR A 590 11.05 12.80 17.10
N GLY A 591 11.71 12.41 18.21
CA GLY A 591 12.99 12.96 18.68
C GLY A 591 13.12 14.48 18.79
#